data_AF-A0AAU5KPQ4-F1
#
_entry.id   AF-A0AAU5KPQ4-F1
#
_cell.length_a   1.000
_cell.length_b   1.000
_cell.length_c   1.000
_cell.angle_alpha   90.00
_cell.angle_beta   90.00
_cell.angle_gamma   90.00
#
_symmetry.space_group_name_H-M   'P 1'
#
loop_
_entity.id
_entity.type
_entity.pdbx_description
1 polymer ?
#
loop_
_entity_poly.entity_id
_entity_poly.type
_entity_poly.pdbx_seq_one_letter_code
_entity_poly.pdbx_strand_id
1 'polypeptide(L)'
;MSDLPFGFGVPPEEPDEGKDQGGKQDDQAASGQSGKPGNSGEQPSPFGFGANPLGAMFGMGGAGGQGGAGDNPFAAMMGGLNPNDLGAAFQQLGQMLSFEGGPVNWQLAKDIARQTVVAEPAEGKQKDRSVSAAEHSAVAEAVRLAELWLDSVTEFPSSSASAAAWSRAEWIEATLPVWQELVDPVAERVGNAMGGVLPEEMQAMAGPLMGVMRSMGGAMFGTQIGQALGALAAEVLGSTDVGLPLAPAGKAALLPQNIAEFGEGLSVPAEEVRLYLALREAAHQRLFAHVPWLRAHLFGAVEAYARGIKVDTSRMEELMGQLDLENPEAMQDALAGGLLQPEDTPEQKAALARLETALALVEGWVDAVVHAAAEPHLPQAGALRETLRRRRATGGPAEQTFATLVGLELRPRRLRDASRLWASLADARGIEGRDGLWEHPDMLPTAADLDDPDGFVHRDGAEPIEGGLDFDAITKLLGEAAGESQAPTDKPTAGEQPKDDDQKDDPTA
;
A
#
# COMPACT_ATOMS: atom_id res chain seq x y z
N MET A 1 -17.39 -19.05 -42.04
CA MET A 1 -17.26 -17.89 -42.92
C MET A 1 -16.85 -16.73 -42.04
N SER A 2 -15.66 -16.22 -42.32
CA SER A 2 -15.02 -14.94 -41.94
C SER A 2 -15.96 -13.84 -41.39
N ASP A 3 -15.61 -13.04 -40.38
CA ASP A 3 -14.40 -12.22 -40.26
C ASP A 3 -14.03 -11.84 -38.79
N LEU A 4 -12.72 -11.66 -38.56
CA LEU A 4 -12.07 -10.97 -37.43
C LEU A 4 -11.29 -9.74 -38.03
N PRO A 5 -10.56 -8.89 -37.28
CA PRO A 5 -11.01 -7.58 -36.78
C PRO A 5 -9.99 -6.44 -37.09
N PHE A 6 -10.17 -5.27 -36.45
CA PHE A 6 -9.25 -4.13 -36.32
C PHE A 6 -9.17 -3.08 -37.43
N GLY A 7 -9.31 -1.81 -37.03
CA GLY A 7 -8.97 -0.62 -37.82
C GLY A 7 -8.59 0.54 -36.90
N PHE A 8 -7.33 0.97 -36.97
CA PHE A 8 -6.78 2.19 -36.37
C PHE A 8 -7.45 3.43 -37.01
N GLY A 9 -7.93 4.36 -36.19
CA GLY A 9 -8.49 5.64 -36.64
C GLY A 9 -7.68 6.83 -36.11
N VAL A 10 -7.16 7.64 -37.04
CA VAL A 10 -6.47 8.93 -36.85
C VAL A 10 -7.44 9.97 -36.25
N PRO A 11 -7.01 10.88 -35.34
CA PRO A 11 -7.90 11.92 -34.82
C PRO A 11 -8.27 12.96 -35.90
N PRO A 12 -9.50 13.50 -35.90
CA PRO A 12 -9.94 14.44 -36.94
C PRO A 12 -9.32 15.83 -36.76
N GLU A 13 -8.91 16.42 -37.88
CA GLU A 13 -8.43 17.80 -38.04
C GLU A 13 -9.54 18.83 -37.72
N GLU A 14 -9.14 19.94 -37.08
CA GLU A 14 -9.97 21.13 -36.89
C GLU A 14 -10.15 21.89 -38.22
N PRO A 15 -11.32 22.48 -38.51
CA PRO A 15 -11.45 23.40 -39.63
C PRO A 15 -11.01 24.82 -39.23
N ASP A 16 -10.03 25.31 -39.98
CA ASP A 16 -9.59 26.70 -40.06
C ASP A 16 -10.52 27.47 -41.03
N GLU A 17 -11.27 28.47 -40.56
CA GLU A 17 -11.84 29.52 -41.42
C GLU A 17 -11.87 30.88 -40.70
N GLY A 18 -11.37 31.90 -41.40
CA GLY A 18 -11.09 33.23 -40.88
C GLY A 18 -12.17 34.29 -41.14
N LYS A 19 -12.01 35.38 -40.38
CA LYS A 19 -12.30 36.81 -40.65
C LYS A 19 -13.53 37.18 -41.49
N ASP A 20 -14.48 37.93 -40.91
CA ASP A 20 -14.55 39.39 -41.10
C ASP A 20 -15.66 40.11 -40.29
N GLN A 21 -15.28 41.27 -39.75
CA GLN A 21 -16.00 42.56 -39.58
C GLN A 21 -17.43 42.68 -38.96
N GLY A 22 -17.47 43.34 -37.79
CA GLY A 22 -17.96 44.73 -37.66
C GLY A 22 -19.47 45.01 -37.53
N GLY A 23 -19.89 45.50 -36.35
CA GLY A 23 -21.17 46.22 -36.18
C GLY A 23 -21.52 46.56 -34.73
N LYS A 24 -21.48 47.86 -34.38
CA LYS A 24 -22.02 48.45 -33.14
C LYS A 24 -23.48 48.87 -33.33
N GLN A 25 -24.37 48.61 -32.35
CA GLN A 25 -25.33 49.60 -31.80
C GLN A 25 -26.21 49.05 -30.66
N ASP A 26 -26.02 49.66 -29.48
CA ASP A 26 -26.91 50.18 -28.43
C ASP A 26 -28.31 49.59 -28.08
N ASP A 27 -28.47 49.47 -26.74
CA ASP A 27 -29.62 49.72 -25.85
C ASP A 27 -30.92 48.89 -25.94
N GLN A 28 -31.20 48.11 -24.88
CA GLN A 28 -32.27 48.44 -23.92
C GLN A 28 -32.30 47.49 -22.70
N ALA A 29 -32.53 48.10 -21.54
CA ALA A 29 -32.69 47.47 -20.23
C ALA A 29 -33.99 46.66 -20.10
N ALA A 30 -33.91 45.51 -19.42
CA ALA A 30 -35.03 44.95 -18.66
C ALA A 30 -34.52 44.05 -17.52
N SER A 31 -34.86 44.47 -16.32
CA SER A 31 -34.68 43.81 -15.02
C SER A 31 -35.42 42.46 -14.91
N GLY A 32 -34.84 41.48 -14.19
CA GLY A 32 -35.59 40.30 -13.78
C GLY A 32 -34.80 39.13 -13.18
N GLN A 33 -34.34 39.29 -11.94
CA GLN A 33 -34.42 38.31 -10.84
C GLN A 33 -33.81 36.89 -10.96
N SER A 34 -32.82 36.67 -10.08
CA SER A 34 -32.43 35.42 -9.37
C SER A 34 -31.92 34.20 -10.16
N GLY A 35 -30.58 34.10 -10.25
CA GLY A 35 -29.85 32.84 -10.42
C GLY A 35 -28.76 32.73 -9.34
N LYS A 36 -28.78 31.65 -8.55
CA LYS A 36 -27.74 31.29 -7.56
C LYS A 36 -26.37 31.10 -8.26
N PRO A 37 -25.24 31.53 -7.68
CA PRO A 37 -23.92 31.10 -8.12
C PRO A 37 -23.56 29.73 -7.52
N GLY A 38 -22.73 28.99 -8.26
CA GLY A 38 -22.48 27.56 -8.14
C GLY A 38 -21.69 27.10 -6.91
N ASN A 39 -21.85 25.81 -6.63
CA ASN A 39 -21.05 25.06 -5.67
C ASN A 39 -19.70 24.72 -6.31
N SER A 40 -18.62 25.21 -5.71
CA SER A 40 -17.24 24.79 -5.95
C SER A 40 -17.07 23.32 -5.61
N GLY A 41 -16.22 22.63 -6.39
CA GLY A 41 -16.01 21.19 -6.29
C GLY A 41 -15.62 20.71 -4.90
N GLU A 42 -16.40 19.77 -4.37
CA GLU A 42 -16.01 18.88 -3.30
C GLU A 42 -14.97 17.90 -3.86
N GLN A 43 -13.75 18.00 -3.35
CA GLN A 43 -12.80 16.89 -3.41
C GLN A 43 -13.36 15.74 -2.55
N PRO A 44 -13.33 14.49 -3.04
CA PRO A 44 -13.77 13.36 -2.23
C PRO A 44 -12.79 13.15 -1.06
N SER A 45 -13.35 13.01 0.15
CA SER A 45 -12.58 12.79 1.38
C SER A 45 -11.94 11.39 1.39
N PRO A 46 -10.66 11.27 1.80
CA PRO A 46 -9.89 10.01 1.75
C PRO A 46 -10.27 8.97 2.83
N PHE A 47 -11.05 9.36 3.84
CA PHE A 47 -11.61 8.43 4.83
C PHE A 47 -13.09 8.19 4.55
N GLY A 48 -13.37 7.15 3.77
CA GLY A 48 -14.72 6.69 3.44
C GLY A 48 -15.47 6.07 4.63
N PHE A 49 -15.78 6.86 5.66
CA PHE A 49 -16.81 6.52 6.66
C PHE A 49 -18.25 6.74 6.13
N GLY A 50 -18.40 7.07 4.84
CA GLY A 50 -19.65 7.54 4.23
C GLY A 50 -20.68 6.46 3.85
N ALA A 51 -20.38 5.17 3.99
CA ALA A 51 -21.39 4.13 3.84
C ALA A 51 -21.72 3.60 5.24
N ASN A 52 -22.86 4.04 5.77
CA ASN A 52 -23.35 3.65 7.08
C ASN A 52 -24.16 2.33 6.96
N PRO A 53 -23.58 1.13 7.21
CA PRO A 53 -24.36 -0.11 7.24
C PRO A 53 -25.39 -0.12 8.40
N LEU A 54 -25.23 0.79 9.37
CA LEU A 54 -26.19 0.98 10.46
C LEU A 54 -27.49 1.63 9.96
N GLY A 55 -27.41 2.52 8.97
CA GLY A 55 -28.59 3.15 8.35
C GLY A 55 -29.43 2.16 7.54
N ALA A 56 -28.79 1.20 6.86
CA ALA A 56 -29.47 0.13 6.14
C ALA A 56 -30.15 -0.89 7.06
N MET A 57 -29.68 -1.03 8.31
CA MET A 57 -30.28 -1.90 9.33
C MET A 57 -31.50 -1.26 10.02
N PHE A 58 -31.59 0.07 10.04
CA PHE A 58 -32.62 0.82 10.80
C PHE A 58 -33.62 1.61 9.95
N GLY A 59 -33.47 1.69 8.62
CA GLY A 59 -34.36 2.47 7.76
C GLY A 59 -34.95 1.68 6.59
N MET A 60 -36.17 1.14 6.75
CA MET A 60 -37.31 1.25 5.81
C MET A 60 -38.45 0.27 6.19
N GLY A 61 -39.57 0.80 6.69
CA GLY A 61 -40.77 -0.01 6.97
C GLY A 61 -41.91 0.69 7.72
N GLY A 62 -42.28 1.91 7.32
CA GLY A 62 -43.46 2.59 7.87
C GLY A 62 -44.76 2.12 7.20
N ALA A 63 -45.68 1.54 7.99
CA ALA A 63 -47.10 1.44 7.64
C ALA A 63 -47.99 1.34 8.90
N GLY A 64 -48.64 2.45 9.23
CA GLY A 64 -49.95 2.61 9.90
C GLY A 64 -50.34 1.72 11.08
N GLY A 65 -50.41 2.30 12.29
CA GLY A 65 -51.11 1.71 13.44
C GLY A 65 -51.25 2.71 14.58
N GLN A 66 -52.49 3.02 14.95
CA GLN A 66 -52.90 4.02 15.93
C GLN A 66 -52.92 3.44 17.35
N GLY A 67 -52.31 4.14 18.32
CA GLY A 67 -52.75 4.15 19.73
C GLY A 67 -51.79 3.59 20.79
N GLY A 68 -51.48 4.45 21.77
CA GLY A 68 -51.56 4.08 23.19
C GLY A 68 -50.29 3.64 23.93
N ALA A 69 -49.76 4.57 24.73
CA ALA A 69 -49.10 4.37 26.02
C ALA A 69 -47.76 3.59 26.09
N GLY A 70 -46.68 4.37 26.18
CA GLY A 70 -45.54 4.10 27.06
C GLY A 70 -44.68 2.88 26.71
N ASP A 71 -43.85 3.00 25.67
CA ASP A 71 -42.91 1.94 25.31
C ASP A 71 -41.48 2.48 25.15
N ASN A 72 -40.57 1.85 25.89
CA ASN A 72 -39.13 2.01 25.72
C ASN A 72 -38.76 1.55 24.29
N PRO A 73 -38.02 2.36 23.51
CA PRO A 73 -37.59 1.98 22.16
C PRO A 73 -36.73 0.70 22.13
N PHE A 74 -36.08 0.37 23.25
CA PHE A 74 -35.36 -0.90 23.45
C PHE A 74 -36.28 -2.14 23.52
N ALA A 75 -37.51 -1.99 24.03
CA ALA A 75 -38.47 -3.09 24.11
C ALA A 75 -39.12 -3.40 22.73
N ALA A 76 -39.34 -2.36 21.91
CA ALA A 76 -39.84 -2.52 20.55
C ALA A 76 -38.80 -3.20 19.62
N MET A 77 -37.50 -2.95 19.83
CA MET A 77 -36.41 -3.62 19.12
C MET A 77 -36.29 -5.11 19.51
N MET A 78 -36.60 -5.46 20.76
CA MET A 78 -36.52 -6.83 21.28
C MET A 78 -37.81 -7.65 21.08
N GLY A 79 -38.94 -7.01 20.81
CA GLY A 79 -40.25 -7.66 20.68
C GLY A 79 -40.48 -8.41 19.36
N GLY A 80 -39.67 -8.16 18.33
CA GLY A 80 -39.80 -8.76 17.00
C GLY A 80 -38.71 -9.77 16.62
N LEU A 81 -37.72 -10.02 17.49
CA LEU A 81 -36.61 -10.92 17.21
C LEU A 81 -36.96 -12.35 17.61
N ASN A 82 -36.74 -13.33 16.72
CA ASN A 82 -36.93 -14.74 17.08
C ASN A 82 -36.04 -15.08 18.30
N PRO A 83 -36.50 -15.93 19.23
CA PRO A 83 -35.69 -16.38 20.37
C PRO A 83 -34.34 -17.01 19.96
N ASN A 84 -34.27 -17.61 18.76
CA ASN A 84 -33.04 -18.17 18.21
C ASN A 84 -32.08 -17.09 17.67
N ASP A 85 -32.60 -16.03 17.04
CA ASP A 85 -31.80 -14.90 16.54
C ASP A 85 -31.24 -14.06 17.70
N LEU A 86 -32.01 -13.97 18.79
CA LEU A 86 -31.62 -13.30 20.03
C LEU A 86 -30.52 -14.08 20.77
N GLY A 87 -30.57 -15.41 20.74
CA GLY A 87 -29.50 -16.26 21.26
C GLY A 87 -28.19 -16.13 20.49
N ALA A 88 -28.25 -16.07 19.16
CA ALA A 88 -27.08 -15.84 18.30
C ALA A 88 -26.51 -14.43 18.50
N ALA A 89 -27.37 -13.40 18.58
CA ALA A 89 -26.95 -12.03 18.88
C ALA A 89 -26.30 -11.91 20.26
N PHE A 90 -26.83 -12.61 21.28
CA PHE A 90 -26.26 -12.62 22.63
C PHE A 90 -24.92 -13.39 22.69
N GLN A 91 -24.76 -14.44 21.89
CA GLN A 91 -23.46 -15.12 21.73
C GLN A 91 -22.44 -14.22 21.02
N GLN A 92 -22.83 -13.51 19.97
CA GLN A 92 -21.96 -12.57 19.26
C GLN A 92 -21.56 -11.39 20.15
N LEU A 93 -22.52 -10.82 20.89
CA LEU A 93 -22.28 -9.78 21.90
C LEU A 93 -21.41 -10.32 23.04
N GLY A 94 -21.64 -11.56 23.47
CA GLY A 94 -20.81 -12.25 24.47
C GLY A 94 -19.38 -12.45 24.00
N GLN A 95 -19.17 -12.86 22.74
CA GLN A 95 -17.84 -12.96 22.12
C GLN A 95 -17.16 -11.59 22.02
N MET A 96 -17.91 -10.56 21.63
CA MET A 96 -17.42 -9.18 21.55
C MET A 96 -17.04 -8.62 22.92
N LEU A 97 -17.85 -8.85 23.96
CA LEU A 97 -17.57 -8.41 25.33
C LEU A 97 -16.52 -9.26 26.04
N SER A 98 -16.33 -10.52 25.63
CA SER A 98 -15.24 -11.39 26.09
C SER A 98 -13.89 -11.08 25.44
N PHE A 99 -13.88 -10.20 24.43
CA PHE A 99 -12.65 -9.74 23.82
C PHE A 99 -11.92 -8.80 24.80
N GLU A 100 -10.98 -9.37 25.56
CA GLU A 100 -10.01 -8.65 26.39
C GLU A 100 -8.74 -8.26 25.61
N GLY A 101 -8.74 -8.43 24.28
CA GLY A 101 -7.56 -8.32 23.42
C GLY A 101 -7.27 -6.91 22.89
N GLY A 102 -6.13 -6.76 22.20
CA GLY A 102 -5.48 -5.50 21.83
C GLY A 102 -6.24 -4.56 20.90
N PRO A 103 -5.55 -3.63 20.19
CA PRO A 103 -6.19 -2.50 19.50
C PRO A 103 -7.17 -2.92 18.38
N VAL A 104 -7.06 -4.16 17.89
CA VAL A 104 -7.91 -4.73 16.85
C VAL A 104 -8.37 -6.14 17.25
N ASN A 105 -9.64 -6.45 17.03
CA ASN A 105 -10.15 -7.81 17.14
C ASN A 105 -9.85 -8.60 15.86
N TRP A 106 -8.63 -9.16 15.78
CA TRP A 106 -8.16 -9.93 14.63
C TRP A 106 -8.90 -11.25 14.40
N GLN A 107 -9.47 -11.84 15.45
CA GLN A 107 -10.30 -13.04 15.30
C GLN A 107 -11.58 -12.70 14.54
N LEU A 108 -12.26 -11.63 14.94
CA LEU A 108 -13.42 -11.11 14.23
C LEU A 108 -13.07 -10.71 12.79
N ALA A 109 -11.93 -10.03 12.59
CA ALA A 109 -11.45 -9.67 11.26
C ALA A 109 -11.26 -10.89 10.35
N LYS A 110 -10.57 -11.92 10.86
CA LYS A 110 -10.35 -13.18 10.16
C LYS A 110 -11.68 -13.86 9.80
N ASP A 111 -12.61 -13.94 10.75
CA ASP A 111 -13.89 -14.62 10.54
C ASP A 111 -14.74 -13.90 9.48
N ILE A 112 -14.79 -12.57 9.52
CA ILE A 112 -15.48 -11.74 8.50
C ILE A 112 -14.80 -11.87 7.14
N ALA A 113 -13.47 -11.82 7.07
CA ALA A 113 -12.74 -11.96 5.81
C ALA A 113 -13.00 -13.33 5.17
N ARG A 114 -12.97 -14.40 5.96
CA ARG A 114 -13.29 -15.76 5.49
C ARG A 114 -14.75 -15.90 5.08
N GLN A 115 -15.68 -15.30 5.81
CA GLN A 115 -17.08 -15.30 5.44
C GLN A 115 -17.31 -14.58 4.11
N THR A 116 -16.61 -13.46 3.89
CA THR A 116 -16.70 -12.66 2.66
C THR A 116 -16.31 -13.46 1.42
N VAL A 117 -15.23 -14.24 1.47
CA VAL A 117 -14.77 -15.03 0.31
C VAL A 117 -15.62 -16.29 0.05
N VAL A 118 -16.40 -16.73 1.04
CA VAL A 118 -17.32 -17.89 0.96
C VAL A 118 -18.76 -17.46 0.65
N ALA A 119 -19.10 -16.19 0.83
CA ALA A 119 -20.39 -15.61 0.48
C ALA A 119 -20.67 -15.68 -1.02
N GLU A 120 -21.93 -15.46 -1.41
CA GLU A 120 -22.29 -15.33 -2.83
C GLU A 120 -21.44 -14.22 -3.46
N PRO A 121 -20.63 -14.55 -4.47
CA PRO A 121 -19.77 -13.58 -5.11
C PRO A 121 -20.58 -12.57 -5.92
N ALA A 122 -20.02 -11.38 -6.15
CA ALA A 122 -20.57 -10.44 -7.12
C ALA A 122 -20.64 -11.07 -8.52
N GLU A 123 -21.53 -10.56 -9.39
CA GLU A 123 -21.70 -11.08 -10.76
C GLU A 123 -20.36 -11.25 -11.48
N GLY A 124 -20.09 -12.46 -11.95
CA GLY A 124 -18.88 -12.80 -12.71
C GLY A 124 -17.71 -13.35 -11.88
N LYS A 125 -17.76 -13.39 -10.54
CA LYS A 125 -16.74 -14.05 -9.72
C LYS A 125 -17.21 -15.43 -9.24
N GLN A 126 -16.28 -16.36 -9.03
CA GLN A 126 -16.60 -17.69 -8.47
C GLN A 126 -16.40 -17.69 -6.96
N LYS A 127 -17.09 -18.60 -6.26
CA LYS A 127 -16.89 -18.83 -4.82
C LYS A 127 -15.50 -19.41 -4.55
N ASP A 128 -14.91 -19.07 -3.40
CA ASP A 128 -13.61 -19.64 -3.01
C ASP A 128 -13.66 -21.17 -2.96
N ARG A 129 -12.60 -21.81 -3.49
CA ARG A 129 -12.45 -23.26 -3.49
C ARG A 129 -11.04 -23.68 -3.09
N SER A 130 -10.94 -24.90 -2.58
CA SER A 130 -9.64 -25.51 -2.32
C SER A 130 -8.82 -25.67 -3.59
N VAL A 131 -7.51 -25.56 -3.44
CA VAL A 131 -6.53 -25.71 -4.52
C VAL A 131 -6.35 -27.19 -4.85
N SER A 132 -6.35 -27.52 -6.14
CA SER A 132 -6.13 -28.89 -6.61
C SER A 132 -4.64 -29.25 -6.69
N ALA A 133 -4.33 -30.55 -6.65
CA ALA A 133 -2.95 -31.04 -6.82
C ALA A 133 -2.31 -30.61 -8.16
N ALA A 134 -3.12 -30.48 -9.22
CA ALA A 134 -2.67 -30.00 -10.53
C ALA A 134 -2.28 -28.52 -10.46
N GLU A 135 -3.04 -27.70 -9.74
CA GLU A 135 -2.73 -26.27 -9.56
C GLU A 135 -1.48 -26.06 -8.69
N HIS A 136 -1.31 -26.83 -7.62
CA HIS A 136 -0.07 -26.82 -6.85
C HIS A 136 1.14 -27.12 -7.74
N SER A 137 1.06 -28.18 -8.56
CA SER A 137 2.13 -28.55 -9.48
C SER A 137 2.39 -27.46 -10.53
N ALA A 138 1.33 -26.87 -11.10
CA ALA A 138 1.45 -25.84 -12.12
C ALA A 138 2.06 -24.54 -11.59
N VAL A 139 1.72 -24.14 -10.35
CA VAL A 139 2.35 -22.99 -9.68
C VAL A 139 3.81 -23.29 -9.35
N ALA A 140 4.11 -24.47 -8.82
CA ALA A 140 5.48 -24.85 -8.51
C ALA A 140 6.39 -24.88 -9.76
N GLU A 141 5.86 -25.32 -10.90
CA GLU A 141 6.57 -25.27 -12.17
C GLU A 141 6.77 -23.83 -12.66
N ALA A 142 5.71 -23.02 -12.64
CA ALA A 142 5.76 -21.63 -13.08
C ALA A 142 6.77 -20.80 -12.26
N VAL A 143 6.79 -20.95 -10.94
CA VAL A 143 7.74 -20.25 -10.07
C VAL A 143 9.18 -20.72 -10.33
N ARG A 144 9.40 -22.03 -10.53
CA ARG A 144 10.75 -22.54 -10.85
C ARG A 144 11.26 -22.02 -12.18
N LEU A 145 10.40 -21.95 -13.19
CA LEU A 145 10.75 -21.41 -14.49
C LEU A 145 10.96 -19.90 -14.43
N ALA A 146 10.15 -19.18 -13.66
CA ALA A 146 10.31 -17.76 -13.41
C ALA A 146 11.66 -17.44 -12.76
N GLU A 147 12.06 -18.18 -11.73
CA GLU A 147 13.38 -18.05 -11.10
C GLU A 147 14.50 -18.25 -12.16
N LEU A 148 14.41 -19.28 -13.00
CA LEU A 148 15.41 -19.50 -14.06
C LEU A 148 15.51 -18.33 -15.05
N TRP A 149 14.37 -17.74 -15.44
CA TRP A 149 14.36 -16.62 -16.40
C TRP A 149 14.85 -15.30 -15.78
N LEU A 150 14.69 -15.13 -14.47
CA LEU A 150 15.16 -13.95 -13.77
C LEU A 150 16.69 -13.91 -13.64
N ASP A 151 17.37 -15.07 -13.67
CA ASP A 151 18.83 -15.17 -13.50
C ASP A 151 19.65 -14.35 -14.51
N SER A 152 19.12 -14.07 -15.69
CA SER A 152 19.84 -13.32 -16.74
C SER A 152 19.57 -11.82 -16.73
N VAL A 153 18.66 -11.33 -15.88
CA VAL A 153 18.15 -9.95 -15.94
C VAL A 153 18.28 -9.19 -14.62
N THR A 154 18.81 -9.81 -13.57
CA THR A 154 19.07 -9.18 -12.28
C THR A 154 20.31 -9.77 -11.59
N GLU A 155 21.04 -8.94 -10.85
CA GLU A 155 22.15 -9.40 -9.99
C GLU A 155 21.67 -10.14 -8.75
N PHE A 156 20.39 -10.00 -8.38
CA PHE A 156 19.86 -10.68 -7.21
C PHE A 156 19.75 -12.19 -7.45
N PRO A 157 20.43 -13.02 -6.64
CA PRO A 157 20.33 -14.47 -6.73
C PRO A 157 18.90 -14.99 -6.58
N SER A 158 18.70 -16.24 -6.96
CA SER A 158 17.44 -16.92 -6.67
C SER A 158 17.17 -16.95 -5.15
N SER A 159 15.97 -16.52 -4.78
CA SER A 159 15.53 -16.38 -3.39
C SER A 159 15.38 -17.72 -2.65
N SER A 160 15.50 -18.85 -3.37
CA SER A 160 15.14 -20.20 -2.87
C SER A 160 13.72 -20.25 -2.29
N ALA A 161 12.84 -19.33 -2.68
CA ALA A 161 11.48 -19.27 -2.17
C ALA A 161 10.71 -20.54 -2.55
N SER A 162 10.00 -21.08 -1.58
CA SER A 162 9.07 -22.19 -1.81
C SER A 162 7.83 -21.67 -2.53
N ALA A 163 7.50 -22.29 -3.65
CA ALA A 163 6.27 -21.99 -4.37
C ALA A 163 5.05 -22.44 -3.56
N ALA A 164 4.05 -21.57 -3.46
CA ALA A 164 2.79 -21.86 -2.79
C ALA A 164 1.61 -21.52 -3.70
N ALA A 165 0.65 -22.43 -3.78
CA ALA A 165 -0.63 -22.16 -4.42
C ALA A 165 -1.68 -22.07 -3.30
N TRP A 166 -2.38 -20.95 -3.21
CA TRP A 166 -3.36 -20.68 -2.15
C TRP A 166 -4.75 -20.43 -2.70
N SER A 167 -5.74 -20.89 -1.96
CA SER A 167 -7.12 -20.38 -2.02
C SER A 167 -7.19 -18.98 -1.41
N ARG A 168 -8.32 -18.28 -1.59
CA ARG A 168 -8.52 -16.95 -0.99
C ARG A 168 -8.52 -17.04 0.54
N ALA A 169 -9.14 -18.08 1.10
CA ALA A 169 -9.09 -18.35 2.53
C ALA A 169 -7.67 -18.62 3.05
N GLU A 170 -6.87 -19.43 2.35
CA GLU A 170 -5.47 -19.69 2.76
C GLU A 170 -4.61 -18.42 2.68
N TRP A 171 -4.84 -17.55 1.68
CA TRP A 171 -4.15 -16.27 1.58
C TRP A 171 -4.47 -15.36 2.77
N ILE A 172 -5.75 -15.28 3.19
CA ILE A 172 -6.16 -14.51 4.38
C ILE A 172 -5.41 -15.02 5.62
N GLU A 173 -5.37 -16.34 5.82
CA GLU A 173 -4.71 -16.92 6.99
C GLU A 173 -3.19 -16.74 6.98
N ALA A 174 -2.56 -16.91 5.81
CA ALA A 174 -1.12 -16.84 5.67
C ALA A 174 -0.57 -15.41 5.79
N THR A 175 -1.36 -14.40 5.40
CA THR A 175 -0.93 -12.98 5.41
C THR A 175 -1.32 -12.24 6.69
N LEU A 176 -2.23 -12.79 7.50
CA LEU A 176 -2.74 -12.16 8.72
C LEU A 176 -1.64 -11.64 9.68
N PRO A 177 -0.54 -12.36 9.93
CA PRO A 177 0.51 -11.87 10.83
C PRO A 177 1.18 -10.58 10.33
N VAL A 178 1.31 -10.40 9.01
CA VAL A 178 1.90 -9.19 8.43
C VAL A 178 0.91 -8.02 8.51
N TRP A 179 -0.38 -8.29 8.30
CA TRP A 179 -1.42 -7.28 8.51
C TRP A 179 -1.49 -6.79 9.96
N GLN A 180 -1.29 -7.69 10.93
CA GLN A 180 -1.18 -7.33 12.35
C GLN A 180 -0.05 -6.32 12.59
N GLU A 181 1.14 -6.62 12.06
CA GLU A 181 2.32 -5.74 12.20
C GLU A 181 2.09 -4.35 11.56
N LEU A 182 1.37 -4.28 10.45
CA LEU A 182 1.10 -3.03 9.75
C LEU A 182 -0.02 -2.19 10.40
N VAL A 183 -1.07 -2.83 10.91
CA VAL A 183 -2.30 -2.14 11.33
C VAL A 183 -2.34 -1.90 12.84
N ASP A 184 -1.77 -2.77 13.67
CA ASP A 184 -1.78 -2.60 15.13
C ASP A 184 -1.21 -1.25 15.58
N PRO A 185 -0.06 -0.75 15.05
CA PRO A 185 0.47 0.55 15.43
C PRO A 185 -0.47 1.71 15.08
N VAL A 186 -1.20 1.61 13.96
CA VAL A 186 -2.17 2.63 13.53
C VAL A 186 -3.39 2.61 14.46
N ALA A 187 -3.96 1.43 14.69
CA ALA A 187 -5.15 1.26 15.54
C ALA A 187 -4.87 1.66 17.00
N GLU A 188 -3.70 1.33 17.54
CA GLU A 188 -3.27 1.75 18.87
C GLU A 188 -3.17 3.28 18.99
N ARG A 189 -2.60 3.95 17.97
CA ARG A 189 -2.47 5.40 17.94
C ARG A 189 -3.82 6.10 17.86
N VAL A 190 -4.73 5.63 17.00
CA VAL A 190 -6.10 6.15 16.90
C VAL A 190 -6.84 5.96 18.23
N GLY A 191 -6.78 4.77 18.82
CA GLY A 191 -7.43 4.48 20.09
C GLY A 191 -6.92 5.34 21.25
N ASN A 192 -5.60 5.55 21.33
CA ASN A 192 -4.98 6.42 22.33
C ASN A 192 -5.34 7.90 22.12
N ALA A 193 -5.35 8.35 20.86
CA ALA A 193 -5.69 9.73 20.53
C ALA A 193 -7.14 10.05 20.90
N MET A 194 -8.08 9.12 20.68
CA MET A 194 -9.48 9.26 21.14
C MET A 194 -9.60 9.19 22.67
N GLY A 195 -8.83 8.32 23.34
CA GLY A 195 -8.85 8.20 24.79
C GLY A 195 -8.33 9.45 25.53
N GLY A 196 -7.41 10.19 24.91
CA GLY A 196 -6.85 11.43 25.44
C GLY A 196 -7.79 12.64 25.39
N VAL A 197 -8.94 12.55 24.71
CA VAL A 197 -9.93 13.64 24.58
C VAL A 197 -10.83 13.76 25.80
N LEU A 198 -10.92 12.72 26.64
CA LEU A 198 -11.82 12.72 27.80
C LEU A 198 -11.23 13.53 28.96
N PRO A 199 -12.02 14.43 29.60
CA PRO A 199 -11.59 15.18 30.78
C PRO A 199 -11.09 14.26 31.90
N GLU A 200 -10.02 14.67 32.60
CA GLU A 200 -9.38 13.88 33.67
C GLU A 200 -10.38 13.49 34.77
N GLU A 201 -11.39 14.33 35.06
CA GLU A 201 -12.42 14.02 36.06
C GLU A 201 -13.35 12.88 35.64
N MET A 202 -13.57 12.69 34.32
CA MET A 202 -14.39 11.59 33.79
C MET A 202 -13.59 10.31 33.58
N GLN A 203 -12.26 10.36 33.39
CA GLN A 203 -11.44 9.16 33.18
C GLN A 203 -11.49 8.18 34.37
N ALA A 204 -11.51 8.68 35.60
CA ALA A 204 -11.56 7.84 36.80
C ALA A 204 -12.92 7.17 37.03
N MET A 205 -14.01 7.84 36.65
CA MET A 205 -15.39 7.33 36.74
C MET A 205 -15.77 6.46 35.53
N ALA A 206 -15.11 6.67 34.39
CA ALA A 206 -15.36 5.95 33.15
C ALA A 206 -14.53 4.68 33.00
N GLY A 207 -13.71 4.25 33.97
CA GLY A 207 -12.83 3.08 33.84
C GLY A 207 -13.48 1.83 33.22
N PRO A 208 -14.63 1.35 33.74
CA PRO A 208 -15.39 0.25 33.13
C PRO A 208 -15.95 0.58 31.74
N LEU A 209 -16.42 1.82 31.54
CA LEU A 209 -16.97 2.30 30.25
C LEU A 209 -15.87 2.43 29.18
N MET A 210 -14.65 2.80 29.57
CA MET A 210 -13.46 2.87 28.72
C MET A 210 -13.03 1.48 28.25
N GLY A 211 -13.15 0.46 29.11
CA GLY A 211 -12.95 -0.94 28.70
C GLY A 211 -13.93 -1.37 27.60
N VAL A 212 -15.22 -1.05 27.79
CA VAL A 212 -16.26 -1.32 26.79
C VAL A 212 -16.01 -0.55 25.49
N MET A 213 -15.64 0.74 25.57
CA MET A 213 -15.33 1.55 24.39
C MET A 213 -14.10 1.04 23.62
N ARG A 214 -13.04 0.59 24.32
CA ARG A 214 -11.88 -0.05 23.66
C ARG A 214 -12.24 -1.36 22.98
N SER A 215 -13.02 -2.22 23.64
CA SER A 215 -13.52 -3.47 23.03
C SER A 215 -14.39 -3.18 21.80
N MET A 216 -15.28 -2.19 21.90
CA MET A 216 -16.12 -1.75 20.78
C MET A 216 -15.29 -1.16 19.63
N GLY A 217 -14.28 -0.35 19.92
CA GLY A 217 -13.33 0.17 18.94
C GLY A 217 -12.55 -0.95 18.24
N GLY A 218 -12.02 -1.90 19.01
CA GLY A 218 -11.31 -3.07 18.46
C GLY A 218 -12.20 -3.96 17.59
N ALA A 219 -13.48 -4.12 17.93
CA ALA A 219 -14.45 -4.84 17.11
C ALA A 219 -14.84 -4.07 15.83
N MET A 220 -14.95 -2.73 15.90
CA MET A 220 -15.17 -1.89 14.72
C MET A 220 -14.00 -1.97 13.74
N PHE A 221 -12.76 -1.83 14.23
CA PHE A 221 -11.56 -2.04 13.43
C PHE A 221 -11.52 -3.46 12.86
N GLY A 222 -11.78 -4.47 13.69
CA GLY A 222 -11.84 -5.87 13.24
C GLY A 222 -12.85 -6.09 12.11
N THR A 223 -14.02 -5.46 12.21
CA THR A 223 -15.05 -5.53 11.16
C THR A 223 -14.59 -4.92 9.84
N GLN A 224 -14.05 -3.69 9.88
CA GLN A 224 -13.58 -2.99 8.69
C GLN A 224 -12.39 -3.70 8.02
N ILE A 225 -11.42 -4.12 8.83
CA ILE A 225 -10.25 -4.89 8.36
C ILE A 225 -10.71 -6.21 7.74
N GLY A 226 -11.65 -6.91 8.38
CA GLY A 226 -12.18 -8.17 7.86
C GLY A 226 -12.84 -8.02 6.49
N GLN A 227 -13.66 -6.98 6.30
CA GLN A 227 -14.29 -6.68 5.01
C GLN A 227 -13.24 -6.34 3.95
N ALA A 228 -12.28 -5.47 4.29
CA ALA A 228 -11.22 -5.06 3.38
C ALA A 228 -10.34 -6.25 2.96
N LEU A 229 -9.89 -7.08 3.91
CA LEU A 229 -9.11 -8.29 3.63
C LEU A 229 -9.89 -9.31 2.79
N GLY A 230 -11.19 -9.48 3.06
CA GLY A 230 -12.06 -10.36 2.27
C GLY A 230 -12.20 -9.90 0.82
N ALA A 231 -12.44 -8.59 0.62
CA ALA A 231 -12.49 -8.00 -0.71
C ALA A 231 -11.14 -8.10 -1.45
N LEU A 232 -10.04 -7.86 -0.73
CA LEU A 232 -8.69 -7.95 -1.27
C LEU A 232 -8.33 -9.38 -1.68
N ALA A 233 -8.65 -10.38 -0.86
CA ALA A 233 -8.40 -11.79 -1.16
C ALA A 233 -9.14 -12.25 -2.44
N ALA A 234 -10.27 -11.63 -2.79
CA ALA A 234 -11.01 -11.90 -4.02
C ALA A 234 -10.41 -11.24 -5.28
N GLU A 235 -9.28 -10.56 -5.15
CA GLU A 235 -8.68 -9.71 -6.19
C GLU A 235 -7.20 -10.02 -6.40
N VAL A 236 -6.45 -10.28 -5.34
CA VAL A 236 -5.01 -10.53 -5.42
C VAL A 236 -4.69 -11.78 -6.24
N LEU A 237 -3.61 -11.69 -7.02
CA LEU A 237 -3.11 -12.75 -7.88
C LEU A 237 -1.94 -13.49 -7.23
N GLY A 238 -1.20 -12.82 -6.34
CA GLY A 238 -0.15 -13.39 -5.50
C GLY A 238 -0.03 -12.71 -4.13
N SER A 239 1.04 -13.05 -3.40
CA SER A 239 1.32 -12.48 -2.08
C SER A 239 1.91 -11.07 -2.09
N THR A 240 2.42 -10.62 -3.25
CA THR A 240 3.13 -9.34 -3.38
C THR A 240 2.38 -8.31 -4.21
N ASP A 241 1.13 -8.57 -4.58
CA ASP A 241 0.28 -7.71 -5.43
C ASP A 241 0.12 -6.26 -4.95
N VAL A 242 0.39 -5.99 -3.68
CA VAL A 242 0.26 -4.66 -3.06
C VAL A 242 1.62 -3.96 -2.87
N GLY A 243 2.70 -4.50 -3.43
CA GLY A 243 4.06 -3.99 -3.29
C GLY A 243 4.72 -4.29 -1.93
N LEU A 244 4.03 -5.03 -1.04
CA LEU A 244 4.54 -5.47 0.25
C LEU A 244 4.70 -7.00 0.31
N PRO A 245 5.70 -7.51 1.04
CA PRO A 245 5.89 -8.95 1.24
C PRO A 245 4.93 -9.46 2.34
N LEU A 246 3.68 -9.74 1.94
CA LEU A 246 2.63 -10.17 2.88
C LEU A 246 2.72 -11.65 3.27
N ALA A 247 3.33 -12.49 2.44
CA ALA A 247 3.55 -13.90 2.76
C ALA A 247 4.66 -14.08 3.82
N PRO A 248 4.67 -15.22 4.53
CA PRO A 248 5.83 -15.63 5.32
C PRO A 248 7.10 -15.62 4.46
N ALA A 249 8.24 -15.24 5.06
CA ALA A 249 9.51 -15.14 4.36
C ALA A 249 9.86 -16.43 3.58
N GLY A 250 10.33 -16.27 2.34
CA GLY A 250 10.71 -17.38 1.48
C GLY A 250 9.52 -18.15 0.90
N LYS A 251 8.35 -17.51 0.76
CA LYS A 251 7.19 -18.09 0.06
C LYS A 251 6.77 -17.21 -1.12
N ALA A 252 6.85 -17.77 -2.32
CA ALA A 252 6.29 -17.18 -3.53
C ALA A 252 4.87 -17.74 -3.72
N ALA A 253 3.85 -17.00 -3.29
CA ALA A 253 2.48 -17.49 -3.33
C ALA A 253 1.68 -16.91 -4.49
N LEU A 254 0.93 -17.78 -5.18
CA LEU A 254 -0.02 -17.43 -6.24
C LEU A 254 -1.41 -17.96 -5.91
N LEU A 255 -2.45 -17.31 -6.42
CA LEU A 255 -3.85 -17.73 -6.25
C LEU A 255 -4.40 -18.27 -7.58
N PRO A 256 -4.34 -19.59 -7.84
CA PRO A 256 -4.68 -20.16 -9.15
C PRO A 256 -6.08 -19.83 -9.64
N GLN A 257 -7.06 -19.79 -8.72
CA GLN A 257 -8.43 -19.41 -9.05
C GLN A 257 -8.50 -17.96 -9.55
N ASN A 258 -7.89 -17.02 -8.83
CA ASN A 258 -7.90 -15.60 -9.22
C ASN A 258 -7.11 -15.37 -10.51
N ILE A 259 -6.02 -16.12 -10.72
CA ILE A 259 -5.25 -16.09 -11.97
C ILE A 259 -6.10 -16.58 -13.16
N ALA A 260 -6.87 -17.66 -12.96
CA ALA A 260 -7.76 -18.17 -13.99
C ALA A 260 -8.84 -17.14 -14.34
N GLU A 261 -9.53 -16.58 -13.33
CA GLU A 261 -10.53 -15.53 -13.50
C GLU A 261 -9.94 -14.27 -14.18
N PHE A 262 -8.73 -13.86 -13.79
CA PHE A 262 -8.02 -12.74 -14.40
C PHE A 262 -7.67 -12.98 -15.89
N GLY A 263 -7.38 -14.22 -16.26
CA GLY A 263 -7.08 -14.59 -17.64
C GLY A 263 -8.30 -14.63 -18.57
N GLU A 264 -9.52 -14.66 -18.01
CA GLU A 264 -10.75 -14.72 -18.79
C GLU A 264 -10.90 -13.46 -19.66
N GLY A 265 -11.21 -13.65 -20.95
CA GLY A 265 -11.40 -12.55 -21.89
C GLY A 265 -10.12 -11.89 -22.42
N LEU A 266 -8.94 -12.17 -21.86
CA LEU A 266 -7.68 -11.57 -22.33
C LEU A 266 -7.19 -12.13 -23.69
N SER A 267 -7.74 -13.26 -24.14
CA SER A 267 -7.26 -13.98 -25.34
C SER A 267 -5.76 -14.37 -25.26
N VAL A 268 -5.25 -14.54 -24.03
CA VAL A 268 -3.88 -15.00 -23.72
C VAL A 268 -3.95 -16.41 -23.13
N PRO A 269 -3.04 -17.34 -23.49
CA PRO A 269 -3.01 -18.66 -22.88
C PRO A 269 -2.84 -18.60 -21.36
N ALA A 270 -3.61 -19.41 -20.61
CA ALA A 270 -3.58 -19.40 -19.14
C ALA A 270 -2.20 -19.70 -18.55
N GLU A 271 -1.36 -20.46 -19.26
CA GLU A 271 0.02 -20.73 -18.88
C GLU A 271 0.91 -19.49 -18.97
N GLU A 272 0.76 -18.68 -20.04
CA GLU A 272 1.49 -17.41 -20.16
C GLU A 272 1.07 -16.42 -19.08
N VAL A 273 -0.23 -16.32 -18.78
CA VAL A 273 -0.74 -15.48 -17.67
C VAL A 273 -0.11 -15.91 -16.35
N ARG A 274 -0.15 -17.22 -16.04
CA ARG A 274 0.41 -17.76 -14.79
C ARG A 274 1.92 -17.50 -14.70
N LEU A 275 2.67 -17.75 -15.77
CA LEU A 275 4.12 -17.59 -15.78
C LEU A 275 4.52 -16.13 -15.66
N TYR A 276 3.82 -15.22 -16.33
CA TYR A 276 4.05 -13.79 -16.17
C TYR A 276 3.82 -13.31 -14.73
N LEU A 277 2.77 -13.80 -14.06
CA LEU A 277 2.52 -13.48 -12.66
C LEU A 277 3.53 -14.15 -11.72
N ALA A 278 3.99 -15.36 -12.04
CA ALA A 278 5.07 -16.02 -11.31
C ALA A 278 6.40 -15.25 -11.42
N LEU A 279 6.72 -14.65 -12.57
CA LEU A 279 7.87 -13.75 -12.72
C LEU A 279 7.76 -12.55 -11.80
N ARG A 280 6.59 -11.91 -11.72
CA ARG A 280 6.37 -10.78 -10.80
C ARG A 280 6.54 -11.19 -9.34
N GLU A 281 5.93 -12.30 -8.93
CA GLU A 281 6.04 -12.78 -7.55
C GLU A 281 7.49 -13.14 -7.22
N ALA A 282 8.18 -13.89 -8.07
CA ALA A 282 9.58 -14.27 -7.85
C ALA A 282 10.52 -13.06 -7.83
N ALA A 283 10.31 -12.06 -8.69
CA ALA A 283 11.10 -10.82 -8.66
C ALA A 283 10.95 -10.07 -7.33
N HIS A 284 9.72 -9.94 -6.81
CA HIS A 284 9.53 -9.37 -5.47
C HIS A 284 10.25 -10.19 -4.39
N GLN A 285 10.14 -11.52 -4.43
CA GLN A 285 10.81 -12.37 -3.44
C GLN A 285 12.34 -12.20 -3.49
N ARG A 286 12.95 -12.10 -4.68
CA ARG A 286 14.38 -11.79 -4.81
C ARG A 286 14.73 -10.44 -4.20
N LEU A 287 13.98 -9.39 -4.54
CA LEU A 287 14.24 -8.06 -4.02
C LEU A 287 14.19 -8.04 -2.48
N PHE A 288 13.11 -8.55 -1.88
CA PHE A 288 12.96 -8.54 -0.42
C PHE A 288 13.92 -9.51 0.30
N ALA A 289 14.38 -10.58 -0.36
CA ALA A 289 15.37 -11.49 0.20
C ALA A 289 16.79 -10.88 0.20
N HIS A 290 17.12 -10.06 -0.79
CA HIS A 290 18.47 -9.52 -0.98
C HIS A 290 18.63 -8.06 -0.54
N VAL A 291 17.53 -7.35 -0.25
CA VAL A 291 17.54 -5.97 0.26
C VAL A 291 16.98 -5.94 1.70
N PRO A 292 17.80 -6.27 2.71
CA PRO A 292 17.32 -6.53 4.07
C PRO A 292 16.73 -5.29 4.77
N TRP A 293 17.13 -4.08 4.35
CA TRP A 293 16.62 -2.83 4.92
C TRP A 293 15.23 -2.45 4.37
N LEU A 294 14.82 -2.99 3.22
CA LEU A 294 13.62 -2.55 2.50
C LEU A 294 12.34 -2.77 3.30
N ARG A 295 12.20 -3.95 3.93
CA ARG A 295 11.04 -4.23 4.80
C ARG A 295 10.96 -3.23 5.94
N ALA A 296 12.06 -3.04 6.66
CA ALA A 296 12.12 -2.11 7.79
C ALA A 296 11.84 -0.65 7.34
N HIS A 297 12.31 -0.27 6.16
CA HIS A 297 12.05 1.06 5.59
C HIS A 297 10.56 1.28 5.29
N LEU A 298 9.89 0.33 4.61
CA LEU A 298 8.46 0.42 4.30
C LEU A 298 7.60 0.42 5.58
N PHE A 299 7.90 -0.47 6.52
CA PHE A 299 7.14 -0.59 7.77
C PHE A 299 7.39 0.61 8.68
N GLY A 300 8.62 1.12 8.72
CA GLY A 300 8.96 2.35 9.43
C GLY A 300 8.27 3.59 8.86
N ALA A 301 7.98 3.64 7.56
CA ALA A 301 7.20 4.71 6.96
C ALA A 301 5.73 4.67 7.41
N VAL A 302 5.12 3.47 7.49
CA VAL A 302 3.78 3.27 8.06
C VAL A 302 3.74 3.66 9.53
N GLU A 303 4.74 3.25 10.32
CA GLU A 303 4.83 3.62 11.73
C GLU A 303 5.01 5.14 11.91
N ALA A 304 5.83 5.79 11.06
CA ALA A 304 6.01 7.23 11.07
C ALA A 304 4.70 7.97 10.76
N TYR A 305 3.90 7.46 9.82
CA TYR A 305 2.57 7.95 9.55
C TYR A 305 1.66 7.80 10.80
N ALA A 306 1.63 6.60 11.39
CA ALA A 306 0.84 6.32 12.60
C ALA A 306 1.20 7.24 13.77
N ARG A 307 2.49 7.56 13.97
CA ARG A 307 2.95 8.50 15.01
C ARG A 307 2.46 9.93 14.80
N GLY A 308 2.18 10.33 13.57
CA GLY A 308 1.66 11.66 13.25
C GLY A 308 0.16 11.81 13.47
N ILE A 309 -0.57 10.72 13.73
CA ILE A 309 -2.02 10.75 13.99
C ILE A 309 -2.27 11.54 15.28
N LYS A 310 -2.95 12.67 15.13
CA LYS A 310 -3.44 13.53 16.22
C LYS A 310 -4.90 13.85 15.98
N VAL A 311 -5.66 13.95 17.06
CA VAL A 311 -7.03 14.47 17.00
C VAL A 311 -6.95 15.99 17.09
N ASP A 312 -7.62 16.68 16.17
CA ASP A 312 -7.73 18.13 16.21
C ASP A 312 -8.75 18.56 17.29
N THR A 313 -8.22 18.84 18.47
CA THR A 313 -8.99 19.32 19.62
C THR A 313 -9.63 20.68 19.35
N SER A 314 -9.02 21.52 18.52
CA SER A 314 -9.55 22.85 18.22
C SER A 314 -10.79 22.77 17.33
N ARG A 315 -10.76 21.93 16.30
CA ARG A 315 -11.95 21.65 15.49
C ARG A 315 -13.04 20.94 16.28
N MET A 316 -12.67 20.02 17.18
CA MET A 316 -13.66 19.41 18.09
C MET A 316 -14.31 20.44 19.01
N GLU A 317 -13.55 21.39 19.58
CA GLU A 317 -14.08 22.49 20.40
C GLU A 317 -15.01 23.41 19.59
N GLU A 318 -14.63 23.77 18.37
CA GLU A 318 -15.46 24.57 17.46
C GLU A 318 -16.77 23.88 17.09
N LEU A 319 -16.73 22.59 16.78
CA LEU A 319 -17.90 21.80 16.45
C LEU A 319 -18.77 21.51 17.67
N MET A 320 -18.16 21.24 18.83
CA MET A 320 -18.88 21.02 20.09
C MET A 320 -19.56 22.31 20.58
N GLY A 321 -18.97 23.48 20.31
CA GLY A 321 -19.60 24.77 20.55
C GLY A 321 -20.80 25.08 19.65
N GLN A 322 -20.95 24.37 18.53
CA GLN A 322 -22.05 24.49 17.57
C GLN A 322 -23.08 23.35 17.67
N LEU A 323 -22.75 22.28 18.41
CA LEU A 323 -23.56 21.10 18.59
C LEU A 323 -24.64 21.34 19.64
N ASP A 324 -25.89 21.12 19.25
CA ASP A 324 -27.01 21.04 20.19
C ASP A 324 -27.00 19.68 20.91
N LEU A 325 -26.46 19.66 22.13
CA LEU A 325 -26.36 18.46 22.96
C LEU A 325 -27.72 17.89 23.39
N GLU A 326 -28.80 18.65 23.23
CA GLU A 326 -30.16 18.18 23.51
C GLU A 326 -30.75 17.40 22.32
N ASN A 327 -30.09 17.43 21.15
CA ASN A 327 -30.52 16.73 19.95
C ASN A 327 -29.67 15.47 19.67
N PRO A 328 -30.19 14.26 19.93
CA PRO A 328 -29.48 13.00 19.70
C PRO A 328 -29.21 12.67 18.22
N GLU A 329 -29.93 13.28 17.27
CA GLU A 329 -29.62 13.15 15.83
C GLU A 329 -28.40 14.00 15.44
N ALA A 330 -28.31 15.23 15.95
CA ALA A 330 -27.15 16.10 15.69
C ALA A 330 -25.85 15.50 16.23
N MET A 331 -25.90 14.82 17.37
CA MET A 331 -24.76 14.09 17.93
C MET A 331 -24.35 12.88 17.08
N GLN A 332 -25.31 12.14 16.52
CA GLN A 332 -25.03 11.04 15.59
C GLN A 332 -24.42 11.54 14.29
N ASP A 333 -24.97 12.60 13.71
CA ASP A 333 -24.47 13.20 12.47
C ASP A 333 -23.09 13.81 12.63
N ALA A 334 -22.78 14.41 13.78
CA ALA A 334 -21.46 14.98 14.01
C ALA A 334 -20.38 13.91 14.27
N LEU A 335 -20.71 12.84 15.00
CA LEU A 335 -19.83 11.67 15.15
C LEU A 335 -19.59 10.95 13.81
N ALA A 336 -20.62 10.89 12.94
CA ALA A 336 -20.49 10.36 11.59
C ALA A 336 -19.78 11.33 10.62
N GLY A 337 -19.90 12.64 10.85
CA GLY A 337 -19.44 13.72 9.98
C GLY A 337 -17.97 14.13 10.14
N GLY A 338 -17.17 13.34 10.86
CA GLY A 338 -15.72 13.54 10.92
C GLY A 338 -15.22 14.39 12.09
N LEU A 339 -15.97 14.49 13.20
CA LEU A 339 -15.45 15.06 14.46
C LEU A 339 -14.17 14.36 14.96
N LEU A 340 -13.95 13.12 14.51
CA LEU A 340 -12.82 12.26 14.87
C LEU A 340 -11.88 11.99 13.69
N GLN A 341 -12.02 12.72 12.58
CA GLN A 341 -11.08 12.57 11.46
C GLN A 341 -9.71 13.13 11.87
N PRO A 342 -8.64 12.33 11.81
CA PRO A 342 -7.28 12.84 11.97
C PRO A 342 -7.00 13.92 10.92
N GLU A 343 -6.30 14.99 11.30
CA GLU A 343 -5.77 15.92 10.31
C GLU A 343 -4.61 15.29 9.54
N ASP A 344 -4.44 15.62 8.26
CA ASP A 344 -3.23 15.29 7.51
C ASP A 344 -2.10 16.27 7.89
N THR A 345 -1.41 15.97 8.99
CA THR A 345 -0.25 16.76 9.44
C THR A 345 0.85 16.79 8.36
N PRO A 346 1.70 17.83 8.30
CA PRO A 346 2.85 17.87 7.40
C PRO A 346 3.74 16.62 7.53
N GLU A 347 3.90 16.11 8.75
CA GLU A 347 4.67 14.90 9.04
C GLU A 347 4.02 13.64 8.44
N GLN A 348 2.69 13.50 8.54
CA GLN A 348 1.95 12.41 7.90
C GLN A 348 2.03 12.47 6.38
N LYS A 349 1.85 13.66 5.78
CA LYS A 349 1.99 13.85 4.34
C LYS A 349 3.39 13.46 3.86
N ALA A 350 4.43 13.83 4.61
CA ALA A 350 5.80 13.44 4.30
C ALA A 350 6.02 11.92 4.46
N ALA A 351 5.42 11.28 5.47
CA ALA A 351 5.50 9.83 5.66
C ALA A 351 4.78 9.06 4.54
N LEU A 352 3.58 9.49 4.16
CA LEU A 352 2.84 8.94 3.02
C LEU A 352 3.62 9.11 1.72
N ALA A 353 4.15 10.30 1.44
CA ALA A 353 4.94 10.54 0.23
C ALA A 353 6.19 9.64 0.15
N ARG A 354 6.86 9.38 1.30
CA ARG A 354 7.97 8.42 1.36
C ARG A 354 7.51 6.99 1.07
N LEU A 355 6.41 6.55 1.68
CA LEU A 355 5.84 5.22 1.46
C LEU A 355 5.40 5.02 0.00
N GLU A 356 4.68 5.99 -0.57
CA GLU A 356 4.27 6.00 -1.98
C GLU A 356 5.49 5.90 -2.91
N THR A 357 6.54 6.67 -2.65
CA THR A 357 7.77 6.66 -3.45
C THR A 357 8.46 5.30 -3.36
N ALA A 358 8.63 4.75 -2.16
CA ALA A 358 9.27 3.46 -1.97
C ALA A 358 8.48 2.32 -2.65
N LEU A 359 7.15 2.29 -2.50
CA LEU A 359 6.30 1.30 -3.18
C LEU A 359 6.36 1.48 -4.71
N ALA A 360 6.38 2.72 -5.20
CA ALA A 360 6.52 2.98 -6.63
C ALA A 360 7.86 2.45 -7.17
N LEU A 361 8.95 2.64 -6.44
CA LEU A 361 10.27 2.14 -6.83
C LEU A 361 10.34 0.62 -6.84
N VAL A 362 9.78 -0.05 -5.83
CA VAL A 362 9.67 -1.52 -5.80
C VAL A 362 8.93 -2.02 -7.04
N GLU A 363 7.74 -1.48 -7.30
CA GLU A 363 6.92 -1.92 -8.43
C GLU A 363 7.53 -1.60 -9.79
N GLY A 364 8.19 -0.43 -9.91
CA GLY A 364 8.88 -0.02 -11.12
C GLY A 364 10.08 -0.91 -11.44
N TRP A 365 10.84 -1.31 -10.42
CA TRP A 365 11.96 -2.23 -10.59
C TRP A 365 11.46 -3.62 -10.99
N VAL A 366 10.43 -4.14 -10.32
CA VAL A 366 9.81 -5.43 -10.68
C VAL A 366 9.28 -5.40 -12.11
N ASP A 367 8.64 -4.31 -12.52
CA ASP A 367 8.15 -4.15 -13.88
C ASP A 367 9.29 -4.17 -14.92
N ALA A 368 10.41 -3.50 -14.66
CA ALA A 368 11.57 -3.51 -15.55
C ALA A 368 12.21 -4.91 -15.66
N VAL A 369 12.44 -5.58 -14.54
CA VAL A 369 13.05 -6.92 -14.49
C VAL A 369 12.14 -7.96 -15.15
N VAL A 370 10.84 -7.95 -14.82
CA VAL A 370 9.88 -8.90 -15.39
C VAL A 370 9.69 -8.68 -16.88
N HIS A 371 9.71 -7.42 -17.35
CA HIS A 371 9.65 -7.13 -18.76
C HIS A 371 10.84 -7.75 -19.51
N ALA A 372 12.05 -7.54 -19.02
CA ALA A 372 13.27 -8.09 -19.60
C ALA A 372 13.28 -9.63 -19.58
N ALA A 373 12.82 -10.27 -18.49
CA ALA A 373 12.74 -11.72 -18.39
C ALA A 373 11.65 -12.32 -19.30
N ALA A 374 10.51 -11.64 -19.45
CA ALA A 374 9.35 -12.16 -20.18
C ALA A 374 9.47 -11.97 -21.69
N GLU A 375 10.01 -10.85 -22.16
CA GLU A 375 10.02 -10.46 -23.58
C GLU A 375 10.57 -11.56 -24.54
N PRO A 376 11.67 -12.26 -24.23
CA PRO A 376 12.22 -13.27 -25.14
C PRO A 376 11.39 -14.56 -25.23
N HIS A 377 10.46 -14.77 -24.29
CA HIS A 377 9.83 -16.08 -24.06
C HIS A 377 8.30 -16.06 -24.13
N LEU A 378 7.67 -14.92 -23.83
CA LEU A 378 6.22 -14.76 -23.77
C LEU A 378 5.76 -13.78 -24.86
N PRO A 379 5.17 -14.28 -25.96
CA PRO A 379 4.69 -13.42 -27.05
C PRO A 379 3.71 -12.33 -26.58
N GLN A 380 2.90 -12.62 -25.57
CA GLN A 380 1.90 -11.68 -25.04
C GLN A 380 2.37 -10.89 -23.81
N ALA A 381 3.68 -10.90 -23.48
CA ALA A 381 4.23 -10.18 -22.32
C ALA A 381 3.83 -8.70 -22.30
N GLY A 382 3.87 -8.02 -23.44
CA GLY A 382 3.48 -6.61 -23.56
C GLY A 382 1.99 -6.38 -23.25
N ALA A 383 1.11 -7.26 -23.72
CA ALA A 383 -0.32 -7.20 -23.46
C ALA A 383 -0.65 -7.45 -21.98
N LEU A 384 0.03 -8.41 -21.35
CA LEU A 384 -0.10 -8.71 -19.92
C LEU A 384 0.40 -7.54 -19.06
N ARG A 385 1.56 -6.96 -19.41
CA ARG A 385 2.11 -5.77 -18.75
C ARG A 385 1.13 -4.59 -18.80
N GLU A 386 0.56 -4.31 -19.97
CA GLU A 386 -0.42 -3.24 -20.14
C GLU A 386 -1.73 -3.52 -19.38
N THR A 387 -2.20 -4.76 -19.36
CA THR A 387 -3.41 -5.15 -18.62
C THR A 387 -3.25 -4.91 -17.12
N LEU A 388 -2.12 -5.31 -16.54
CA LEU A 388 -1.82 -5.06 -15.12
C LEU A 388 -1.65 -3.57 -14.81
N ARG A 389 -1.08 -2.79 -15.74
CA ARG A 389 -0.95 -1.34 -15.59
C ARG A 389 -2.32 -0.67 -15.54
N ARG A 390 -3.26 -1.09 -16.40
CA ARG A 390 -4.65 -0.59 -16.39
C ARG A 390 -5.38 -0.95 -15.12
N ARG A 391 -5.27 -2.20 -14.68
CA ARG A 391 -5.87 -2.67 -13.42
C ARG A 391 -5.46 -1.82 -12.22
N ARG A 392 -4.18 -1.42 -12.16
CA ARG A 392 -3.68 -0.52 -11.12
C ARG A 392 -4.16 0.92 -11.31
N ALA A 393 -4.25 1.42 -12.54
CA ALA A 393 -4.73 2.78 -12.80
C ALA A 393 -6.22 2.99 -12.47
N THR A 394 -7.03 1.94 -12.52
CA THR A 394 -8.46 1.98 -12.18
C THR A 394 -8.75 1.94 -10.68
N GLY A 395 -7.74 1.76 -9.84
CA GLY A 395 -7.88 1.71 -8.38
C GLY A 395 -8.66 0.51 -7.86
N GLY A 396 -7.98 -0.63 -7.73
CA GLY A 396 -8.58 -1.86 -7.24
C GLY A 396 -8.77 -1.91 -5.72
N PRO A 397 -9.41 -2.96 -5.19
CA PRO A 397 -9.61 -3.19 -3.74
C PRO A 397 -8.32 -3.25 -2.92
N ALA A 398 -7.16 -3.47 -3.55
CA ALA A 398 -5.85 -3.26 -2.91
C ALA A 398 -5.65 -1.81 -2.48
N GLU A 399 -5.84 -0.85 -3.39
CA GLU A 399 -5.72 0.57 -3.09
C GLU A 399 -6.79 1.00 -2.09
N GLN A 400 -8.02 0.52 -2.24
CA GLN A 400 -9.11 0.83 -1.30
C GLN A 400 -8.84 0.27 0.11
N THR A 401 -8.25 -0.92 0.21
CA THR A 401 -7.84 -1.51 1.50
C THR A 401 -6.77 -0.64 2.17
N PHE A 402 -5.73 -0.21 1.46
CA PHE A 402 -4.71 0.68 2.04
C PHE A 402 -5.20 2.09 2.34
N ALA A 403 -6.11 2.63 1.52
CA ALA A 403 -6.80 3.89 1.78
C ALA A 403 -7.64 3.80 3.07
N THR A 404 -8.36 2.70 3.25
CA THR A 404 -9.20 2.48 4.45
C THR A 404 -8.35 2.27 5.71
N LEU A 405 -7.23 1.54 5.61
CA LEU A 405 -6.42 1.16 6.77
C LEU A 405 -5.43 2.23 7.20
N VAL A 406 -4.84 2.96 6.25
CA VAL A 406 -3.71 3.87 6.50
C VAL A 406 -3.94 5.23 5.83
N GLY A 407 -5.06 5.48 5.16
CA GLY A 407 -5.25 6.72 4.39
C GLY A 407 -4.31 6.83 3.19
N LEU A 408 -3.73 5.71 2.76
CA LEU A 408 -2.77 5.67 1.66
C LEU A 408 -3.49 5.53 0.32
N GLU A 409 -3.36 6.56 -0.54
CA GLU A 409 -3.79 6.50 -1.95
C GLU A 409 -2.59 6.25 -2.84
N LEU A 410 -2.56 5.09 -3.51
CA LEU A 410 -1.45 4.74 -4.40
C LEU A 410 -1.59 5.48 -5.73
N ARG A 411 -0.91 6.61 -5.86
CA ARG A 411 -0.96 7.44 -7.08
C ARG A 411 -0.47 6.67 -8.31
N PRO A 412 -1.34 6.34 -9.28
CA PRO A 412 -0.94 5.56 -10.46
C PRO A 412 0.07 6.25 -11.39
N ARG A 413 0.29 7.56 -11.19
CA ARG A 413 1.31 8.32 -11.91
C ARG A 413 2.72 7.93 -11.45
N ARG A 414 2.96 7.90 -10.13
CA ARG A 414 4.28 7.58 -9.54
C ARG A 414 4.79 6.20 -9.94
N LEU A 415 3.90 5.21 -10.03
CA LEU A 415 4.23 3.86 -10.51
C LEU A 415 4.78 3.87 -11.95
N ARG A 416 4.16 4.66 -12.84
CA ARG A 416 4.60 4.77 -14.24
C ARG A 416 5.95 5.47 -14.36
N ASP A 417 6.13 6.53 -13.58
CA ASP A 417 7.37 7.31 -13.57
C ASP A 417 8.53 6.44 -13.07
N ALA A 418 8.32 5.65 -12.01
CA ALA A 418 9.29 4.68 -11.52
C ALA A 418 9.63 3.60 -12.55
N SER A 419 8.64 2.98 -13.21
CA SER A 419 8.90 2.01 -14.29
C SER A 419 9.77 2.59 -15.41
N ARG A 420 9.55 3.85 -15.79
CA ARG A 420 10.34 4.54 -16.82
C ARG A 420 11.77 4.80 -16.35
N LEU A 421 11.92 5.27 -15.11
CA LEU A 421 13.22 5.51 -14.50
C LEU A 421 14.06 4.22 -14.46
N TRP A 422 13.48 3.10 -14.01
CA TRP A 422 14.19 1.83 -13.93
C TRP A 422 14.56 1.25 -15.30
N ALA A 423 13.69 1.40 -16.30
CA ALA A 423 14.01 1.02 -17.67
C ALA A 423 15.19 1.85 -18.22
N SER A 424 15.16 3.17 -18.02
CA SER A 424 16.21 4.09 -18.48
C SER A 424 17.54 3.83 -17.77
N LEU A 425 17.51 3.50 -16.47
CA LEU A 425 18.69 3.08 -15.70
C LEU A 425 19.29 1.78 -16.24
N ALA A 426 18.45 0.80 -16.59
CA ALA A 426 18.93 -0.45 -17.18
C ALA A 426 19.64 -0.20 -18.50
N ASP A 427 19.08 0.66 -19.35
CA ASP A 427 19.65 1.00 -20.66
C ASP A 427 20.97 1.79 -20.53
N ALA A 428 21.04 2.73 -19.58
CA ALA A 428 22.20 3.61 -19.42
C ALA A 428 23.34 3.00 -18.59
N ARG A 429 23.03 2.23 -17.54
CA ARG A 429 23.99 1.74 -16.53
C ARG A 429 24.09 0.21 -16.47
N GLY A 430 23.30 -0.52 -17.25
CA GLY A 430 23.25 -1.98 -17.23
C GLY A 430 22.57 -2.55 -15.98
N ILE A 431 22.56 -3.88 -15.87
CA ILE A 431 21.92 -4.63 -14.78
C ILE A 431 22.59 -4.32 -13.44
N GLU A 432 23.93 -4.36 -13.38
CA GLU A 432 24.71 -4.09 -12.18
C GLU A 432 24.47 -2.66 -11.64
N GLY A 433 24.55 -1.64 -12.52
CA GLY A 433 24.33 -0.26 -12.12
C GLY A 433 22.88 0.05 -11.71
N ARG A 434 21.91 -0.67 -12.27
CA ARG A 434 20.50 -0.60 -11.87
C ARG A 434 20.31 -1.22 -10.48
N ASP A 435 20.74 -2.47 -10.31
CA ASP A 435 20.46 -3.23 -9.08
C ASP A 435 21.30 -2.74 -7.89
N GLY A 436 22.49 -2.17 -8.13
CA GLY A 436 23.34 -1.58 -7.10
C GLY A 436 22.70 -0.40 -6.33
N LEU A 437 21.67 0.26 -6.90
CA LEU A 437 20.94 1.32 -6.18
C LEU A 437 20.20 0.80 -4.93
N TRP A 438 19.98 -0.50 -4.82
CA TRP A 438 19.35 -1.11 -3.65
C TRP A 438 20.31 -1.40 -2.49
N GLU A 439 21.63 -1.22 -2.66
CA GLU A 439 22.59 -1.51 -1.58
C GLU A 439 22.35 -0.64 -0.34
N HIS A 440 21.88 0.60 -0.51
CA HIS A 440 21.61 1.52 0.59
C HIS A 440 20.36 2.40 0.30
N PRO A 441 19.51 2.70 1.29
CA PRO A 441 18.33 3.54 1.10
C PRO A 441 18.62 4.93 0.52
N ASP A 442 19.78 5.51 0.85
CA ASP A 442 20.16 6.86 0.36
C ASP A 442 20.53 6.89 -1.13
N MET A 443 20.73 5.73 -1.76
CA MET A 443 20.99 5.64 -3.20
C MET A 443 19.72 5.51 -4.03
N LEU A 444 18.57 5.29 -3.38
CA LEU A 444 17.31 5.22 -4.09
C LEU A 444 16.90 6.57 -4.68
N PRO A 445 16.27 6.56 -5.86
CA PRO A 445 15.64 7.76 -6.40
C PRO A 445 14.60 8.33 -5.43
N THR A 446 14.57 9.64 -5.31
CA THR A 446 13.58 10.38 -4.54
C THR A 446 12.33 10.69 -5.37
N ALA A 447 11.31 11.25 -4.74
CA ALA A 447 10.13 11.71 -5.45
C ALA A 447 10.44 12.77 -6.54
N ALA A 448 11.47 13.59 -6.34
CA ALA A 448 11.93 14.58 -7.32
C ALA A 448 12.63 13.91 -8.51
N ASP A 449 13.37 12.84 -8.25
CA ASP A 449 14.03 12.04 -9.30
C ASP A 449 13.01 11.29 -10.17
N LEU A 450 11.86 10.92 -9.61
CA LEU A 450 10.73 10.41 -10.40
C LEU A 450 10.09 11.50 -11.28
N ASP A 451 10.17 12.78 -10.90
CA ASP A 451 9.68 13.90 -11.69
C ASP A 451 10.68 14.31 -12.81
N ASP A 452 11.97 13.99 -12.64
CA ASP A 452 13.04 14.13 -13.65
C ASP A 452 13.91 12.85 -13.77
N PRO A 453 13.41 11.80 -14.44
CA PRO A 453 14.14 10.54 -14.54
C PRO A 453 15.46 10.66 -15.30
N ASP A 454 15.49 11.47 -16.36
CA ASP A 454 16.69 11.64 -17.20
C ASP A 454 17.82 12.31 -16.40
N GLY A 455 17.48 13.33 -15.59
CA GLY A 455 18.42 13.98 -14.69
C GLY A 455 19.02 13.04 -13.65
N PHE A 456 18.25 12.08 -13.14
CA PHE A 456 18.77 11.05 -12.23
C PHE A 456 19.67 10.04 -12.96
N VAL A 457 19.24 9.53 -14.11
CA VAL A 457 19.97 8.51 -14.90
C VAL A 457 21.35 9.01 -15.30
N HIS A 458 21.47 10.29 -15.66
CA HIS A 458 22.72 10.92 -16.07
C HIS A 458 23.46 11.64 -14.95
N ARG A 459 23.00 11.53 -13.71
CA ARG A 459 23.75 12.00 -12.54
C ARG A 459 24.99 11.14 -12.39
N ASP A 460 26.11 11.63 -12.90
CA ASP A 460 27.42 11.06 -12.62
C ASP A 460 27.57 10.95 -11.10
N GLY A 461 28.09 9.83 -10.59
CA GLY A 461 28.32 9.59 -9.15
C GLY A 461 29.37 10.51 -8.51
N ALA A 462 29.50 11.74 -8.99
CA ALA A 462 30.50 12.73 -8.66
C ALA A 462 29.93 14.16 -8.61
N GLU A 463 28.64 14.34 -8.30
CA GLU A 463 28.17 15.59 -7.71
C GLU A 463 28.37 15.47 -6.19
N PRO A 464 29.31 16.20 -5.57
CA PRO A 464 29.40 16.27 -4.13
C PRO A 464 28.05 16.78 -3.64
N ILE A 465 27.41 16.04 -2.75
CA ILE A 465 26.27 16.50 -1.96
C ILE A 465 26.52 17.98 -1.61
N GLU A 466 25.62 18.90 -1.97
CA GLU A 466 25.68 20.27 -1.45
C GLU A 466 25.57 20.18 0.09
N GLY A 467 26.74 20.16 0.76
CA GLY A 467 26.90 19.94 2.20
C GLY A 467 27.47 18.59 2.65
N GLY A 468 27.88 17.69 1.76
CA GLY A 468 28.46 16.38 2.13
C GLY A 468 29.98 16.41 2.31
N LEU A 469 30.43 15.58 3.24
CA LEU A 469 31.78 15.49 3.76
C LEU A 469 32.84 15.35 2.65
N ASP A 470 33.76 16.30 2.61
CA ASP A 470 34.95 16.25 1.78
C ASP A 470 35.85 15.09 2.26
N PHE A 471 35.85 13.98 1.52
CA PHE A 471 36.68 12.81 1.82
C PHE A 471 38.18 13.13 1.72
N ASP A 472 38.59 14.13 0.94
CA ASP A 472 39.96 14.63 0.92
C ASP A 472 40.26 15.41 2.21
N ALA A 473 39.30 16.18 2.73
CA ALA A 473 39.42 16.82 4.04
C ALA A 473 39.47 15.82 5.19
N ILE A 474 38.68 14.74 5.15
CA ILE A 474 38.76 13.65 6.14
C ILE A 474 40.09 12.89 6.03
N THR A 475 40.54 12.59 4.81
CA THR A 475 41.83 11.93 4.58
C THR A 475 42.99 12.81 5.02
N LYS A 476 42.89 14.12 4.81
CA LYS A 476 43.84 15.11 5.31
C LYS A 476 43.83 15.22 6.82
N LEU A 477 42.65 15.23 7.46
CA LEU A 477 42.50 15.23 8.93
C LEU A 477 43.05 13.95 9.56
N LEU A 478 42.81 12.78 8.94
CA LEU A 478 43.36 11.50 9.38
C LEU A 478 44.87 11.41 9.14
N GLY A 479 45.37 11.98 8.03
CA GLY A 479 46.80 12.09 7.74
C GLY A 479 47.52 13.05 8.68
N GLU A 480 46.88 14.16 9.06
CA GLU A 480 47.39 15.11 10.07
C GLU A 480 47.36 14.48 11.48
N ALA A 481 46.31 13.73 11.82
CA ALA A 481 46.23 12.99 13.09
C ALA A 481 47.24 11.83 13.17
N ALA A 482 47.61 11.22 12.04
CA ALA A 482 48.66 10.21 11.95
C ALA A 482 50.08 10.82 11.85
N GLY A 483 50.19 12.14 11.63
CA GLY A 483 51.46 12.86 11.41
C GLY A 483 52.14 13.40 12.67
N GLU A 484 51.48 13.40 13.84
CA GLU A 484 52.09 13.77 15.11
C GLU A 484 52.60 12.54 15.88
N SER A 485 53.65 11.92 15.35
CA SER A 485 54.55 11.09 16.15
C SER A 485 55.99 11.51 15.88
N GLN A 486 56.38 12.62 16.52
CA GLN A 486 57.80 12.94 16.72
C GLN A 486 58.42 11.87 17.60
N ALA A 487 59.06 10.87 16.99
CA ALA A 487 60.04 10.04 17.66
C ALA A 487 61.35 10.85 17.80
N PRO A 488 61.98 10.89 19.00
CA PRO A 488 63.21 11.65 19.19
C PRO A 488 64.38 10.96 18.49
N THR A 489 65.13 11.74 17.72
CA THR A 489 66.41 11.37 17.15
C THR A 489 67.44 11.13 18.25
N ASP A 490 67.81 9.87 18.48
CA ASP A 490 69.06 9.51 19.13
C ASP A 490 70.03 8.93 18.10
N LYS A 491 71.12 9.66 17.86
CA LYS A 491 72.29 9.20 17.11
C LYS A 491 73.05 8.15 17.93
N PRO A 492 73.65 7.16 17.25
CA PRO A 492 75.01 6.79 17.58
C PRO A 492 75.95 6.97 16.38
N THR A 493 77.16 7.39 16.73
CA THR A 493 78.33 7.67 15.91
C THR A 493 78.99 6.43 15.30
N ALA A 494 79.33 6.56 14.01
CA ALA A 494 80.54 6.12 13.30
C ALA A 494 81.16 4.72 13.53
N GLY A 495 81.37 3.99 12.42
CA GLY A 495 82.52 3.10 12.25
C GLY A 495 82.28 1.86 11.38
N GLU A 496 83.02 1.77 10.27
CA GLU A 496 83.41 0.56 9.52
C GLU A 496 82.42 -0.11 8.51
N GLN A 497 82.69 0.14 7.22
CA GLN A 497 82.62 -0.86 6.13
C GLN A 497 83.73 -1.93 6.30
N PRO A 498 83.83 -3.05 5.53
CA PRO A 498 83.11 -3.46 4.29
C PRO A 498 82.75 -4.98 4.19
N LYS A 499 82.26 -5.38 3.00
CA LYS A 499 82.34 -6.68 2.28
C LYS A 499 80.99 -7.38 2.08
N ASP A 500 80.50 -7.42 0.84
CA ASP A 500 80.79 -8.43 -0.20
C ASP A 500 80.42 -9.84 0.26
N ASP A 501 79.29 -10.36 -0.21
CA ASP A 501 79.27 -11.55 -1.06
C ASP A 501 77.83 -11.81 -1.57
N ASP A 502 77.69 -11.63 -2.88
CA ASP A 502 77.23 -12.64 -3.83
C ASP A 502 76.20 -13.70 -3.39
N GLN A 503 75.18 -13.82 -4.25
CA GLN A 503 74.72 -15.08 -4.88
C GLN A 503 73.30 -15.60 -4.52
N LYS A 504 72.40 -15.33 -5.48
CA LYS A 504 71.49 -16.24 -6.20
C LYS A 504 70.36 -16.98 -5.48
N ASP A 505 69.19 -16.91 -6.15
CA ASP A 505 68.36 -18.01 -6.68
C ASP A 505 68.29 -19.28 -5.81
N ASP A 506 67.14 -19.86 -5.46
CA ASP A 506 65.85 -19.96 -6.14
C ASP A 506 64.87 -20.66 -5.12
N PRO A 507 63.67 -21.18 -5.45
CA PRO A 507 62.48 -21.05 -4.62
C PRO A 507 62.05 -22.41 -4.03
N THR A 508 60.76 -22.52 -3.68
CA THR A 508 59.97 -23.73 -3.38
C THR A 508 59.77 -24.04 -1.89
N ALA A 509 58.65 -23.57 -1.34
CA ALA A 509 57.52 -24.41 -0.95
C ALA A 509 56.30 -23.52 -0.62
#